data_AF-A0A0Q1AH11-F1
#
_entry.id   AF-A0A0Q1AH11-F1
#
_cell.length_a   1.000
_cell.length_b   1.000
_cell.length_c   1.000
_cell.angle_alpha   90.00
_cell.angle_beta   90.00
_cell.angle_gamma   90.00
#
_symmetry.space_group_name_H-M   'P 1'
#
loop_
_entity.id
_entity.type
_entity.pdbx_description
1 polymer ?
#
loop_
_entity_poly.entity_id
_entity_poly.type
_entity_poly.pdbx_seq_one_letter_code
_entity_poly.pdbx_strand_id
1 'polypeptide(L)'
;MRVSKATVTKIVWLLVLAFPLFGGTGARYHPFSALFGVATALAAAVAVVWGLRIVKTTHVDVFITRTFSVFWPLYLLLAAARIGSWEWLSVLIWPLIIWMAIVENHYFLTWAKSLEREKE
;
A
#
# COMPACT_ATOMS: atom_id res chain seq x y z
N MET A 1 -2.60 -21.80 -16.05
CA MET A 1 -1.60 -20.94 -15.37
C MET A 1 -1.63 -21.26 -13.88
N ARG A 2 -0.63 -21.95 -13.30
CA ARG A 2 -0.56 -22.13 -11.83
C ARG A 2 -0.16 -20.79 -11.21
N VAL A 3 -1.05 -20.18 -10.43
CA VAL A 3 -0.72 -18.98 -9.66
C VAL A 3 0.20 -19.40 -8.51
N SER A 4 1.40 -18.83 -8.44
CA SER A 4 2.36 -19.11 -7.37
C SER A 4 1.90 -18.45 -6.06
N LYS A 5 2.24 -19.06 -4.91
CA LYS A 5 2.03 -18.46 -3.58
C LYS A 5 2.60 -17.05 -3.51
N ALA A 6 3.78 -16.82 -4.10
CA ALA A 6 4.41 -15.50 -4.22
C ALA A 6 3.54 -14.48 -4.97
N THR A 7 2.86 -14.89 -6.05
CA THR A 7 1.97 -14.00 -6.81
C THR A 7 0.73 -13.63 -6.01
N VAL A 8 0.14 -14.60 -5.28
CA VAL A 8 -0.99 -14.34 -4.39
C VAL A 8 -0.60 -13.35 -3.30
N THR A 9 0.55 -13.55 -2.63
CA THR A 9 1.04 -12.64 -1.59
C THR A 9 1.21 -11.22 -2.10
N LYS A 10 1.80 -11.02 -3.28
CA LYS A 10 1.98 -9.69 -3.88
C LYS A 10 0.63 -9.01 -4.22
N ILE A 11 -0.34 -9.76 -4.73
CA ILE A 11 -1.68 -9.22 -5.04
C ILE A 11 -2.41 -8.84 -3.75
N VAL A 12 -2.41 -9.74 -2.75
CA VAL A 12 -3.02 -9.47 -1.43
C VAL A 12 -2.37 -8.24 -0.79
N TRP A 13 -1.05 -8.14 -0.87
CA TRP A 13 -0.30 -6.99 -0.37
C TRP A 13 -0.73 -5.67 -1.02
N LEU A 14 -0.89 -5.61 -2.36
CA LEU A 14 -1.38 -4.42 -3.04
C LEU A 14 -2.80 -4.04 -2.59
N LEU A 15 -3.67 -5.03 -2.36
CA LEU A 15 -5.02 -4.78 -1.86
C LEU A 15 -4.98 -4.19 -0.44
N VAL A 16 -4.16 -4.77 0.45
CA VAL A 16 -3.97 -4.28 1.82
C VAL A 16 -3.42 -2.85 1.84
N LEU A 17 -2.45 -2.53 0.97
CA LEU A 17 -1.90 -1.18 0.87
C LEU A 17 -2.87 -0.15 0.26
N ALA A 18 -3.72 -0.55 -0.68
CA ALA A 18 -4.58 0.40 -1.37
C ALA A 18 -5.92 0.62 -0.64
N PHE A 19 -6.40 -0.36 0.12
CA PHE A 19 -7.72 -0.35 0.76
C PHE A 19 -8.03 0.93 1.55
N PRO A 20 -7.15 1.43 2.45
CA PRO A 20 -7.46 2.61 3.24
C PRO A 20 -7.47 3.90 2.41
N LEU A 21 -6.77 3.93 1.27
CA LEU A 21 -6.70 5.11 0.40
C LEU A 21 -8.01 5.35 -0.38
N PHE A 22 -8.83 4.31 -0.57
CA PHE A 22 -10.15 4.43 -1.21
C PHE A 22 -11.27 4.81 -0.22
N GLY A 23 -11.07 4.63 1.09
CA GLY A 23 -12.04 5.00 2.13
C GLY A 23 -12.10 6.50 2.47
N GLY A 24 -11.26 7.32 1.83
CA GLY A 24 -11.11 8.75 2.09
C GLY A 24 -12.18 9.66 1.47
N THR A 25 -12.98 9.16 0.53
CA THR A 25 -13.85 9.97 -0.35
C THR A 25 -15.14 10.50 0.30
N GLY A 26 -15.43 10.14 1.56
CA GLY A 26 -16.68 10.46 2.25
C GLY A 26 -16.63 11.56 3.32
N ALA A 27 -15.48 12.22 3.54
CA ALA A 27 -15.34 13.19 4.63
C ALA A 27 -16.06 14.51 4.30
N ARG A 28 -17.04 14.89 5.14
CA ARG A 28 -17.85 16.12 5.07
C ARG A 28 -17.07 17.38 5.49
N TYR A 29 -15.91 17.64 4.89
CA TYR A 29 -15.13 18.85 5.19
C TYR A 29 -14.70 19.56 3.91
N HIS A 30 -14.35 20.85 4.02
CA HIS A 30 -13.93 21.82 2.99
C HIS A 30 -13.83 21.36 1.51
N PRO A 31 -14.20 22.21 0.52
CA PRO A 31 -14.18 21.87 -0.91
C PRO A 31 -12.82 21.36 -1.43
N PHE A 32 -11.70 21.73 -0.79
CA PHE A 32 -10.37 21.22 -1.11
C PHE A 32 -10.18 19.74 -0.70
N SER A 33 -10.85 19.25 0.34
CA SER A 33 -10.75 17.86 0.80
C SER A 33 -11.22 16.85 -0.25
N ALA A 34 -12.25 17.21 -1.03
CA ALA A 34 -12.77 16.37 -2.11
C ALA A 34 -11.77 16.25 -3.26
N LEU A 35 -11.12 17.36 -3.64
CA LEU A 35 -10.06 17.35 -4.66
C LEU A 35 -8.86 16.52 -4.20
N PHE A 36 -8.42 16.67 -2.95
CA PHE A 36 -7.35 15.84 -2.39
C PHE A 36 -7.74 14.37 -2.29
N GLY A 37 -8.99 14.05 -1.93
CA GLY A 37 -9.50 12.69 -1.89
C GLY A 37 -9.51 12.03 -3.28
N VAL A 38 -9.99 12.75 -4.30
CA VAL A 38 -9.98 12.28 -5.70
C VAL A 38 -8.55 12.12 -6.23
N ALA A 39 -7.68 13.11 -6.00
CA ALA A 39 -6.28 13.03 -6.42
C ALA A 39 -5.54 11.86 -5.76
N THR A 40 -5.78 11.63 -4.47
CA THR A 40 -5.19 10.50 -3.74
C THR A 40 -5.73 9.17 -4.27
N ALA A 41 -7.03 9.06 -4.55
CA ALA A 41 -7.62 7.85 -5.12
C ALA A 41 -7.08 7.56 -6.54
N LEU A 42 -6.91 8.58 -7.38
CA LEU A 42 -6.30 8.44 -8.70
C LEU A 42 -4.83 8.02 -8.60
N ALA A 43 -4.07 8.65 -7.72
CA ALA A 43 -2.67 8.29 -7.49
C ALA A 43 -2.54 6.85 -6.94
N ALA A 44 -3.44 6.43 -6.04
CA ALA A 44 -3.51 5.06 -5.55
C ALA A 44 -3.84 4.09 -6.69
N ALA A 45 -4.79 4.41 -7.58
CA ALA A 45 -5.11 3.59 -8.74
C ALA A 45 -3.90 3.44 -9.69
N VAL A 46 -3.18 4.53 -9.96
CA VAL A 46 -1.94 4.50 -10.75
C VAL A 46 -0.87 3.63 -10.08
N ALA A 47 -0.70 3.75 -8.76
CA ALA A 47 0.24 2.95 -7.99
C ALA A 47 -0.14 1.45 -7.99
N VAL A 48 -1.42 1.11 -7.90
CA VAL A 48 -1.92 -0.27 -8.03
C VAL A 48 -1.63 -0.83 -9.42
N VAL A 49 -1.94 -0.08 -10.48
CA VAL A 49 -1.68 -0.51 -11.86
C VAL A 49 -0.18 -0.73 -12.08
N TRP A 50 0.67 0.18 -11.59
CA TRP A 50 2.11 0.03 -11.63
C TRP A 50 2.59 -1.20 -10.83
N GLY A 51 2.05 -1.41 -9.63
CA GLY A 51 2.32 -2.61 -8.81
C GLY A 51 1.96 -3.90 -9.55
N LEU A 52 0.78 -3.95 -10.17
CA LEU A 52 0.34 -5.12 -10.95
C LEU A 52 1.26 -5.39 -12.15
N ARG A 53 1.83 -4.35 -12.77
CA ARG A 53 2.80 -4.53 -13.86
C ARG A 53 4.11 -5.16 -13.39
N ILE A 54 4.61 -4.77 -12.22
CA ILE A 54 5.90 -5.27 -11.72
C ILE A 54 5.79 -6.59 -10.94
N VAL A 55 4.57 -7.05 -10.63
CA VAL A 55 4.26 -8.23 -9.78
C VAL A 55 4.99 -9.51 -10.21
N LYS A 56 5.20 -9.70 -11.52
CA LYS A 56 5.88 -10.89 -12.09
C LYS A 56 7.38 -10.72 -12.25
N THR A 57 7.89 -9.49 -12.17
CA THR A 57 9.28 -9.13 -12.52
C THR A 57 10.15 -8.82 -11.30
N THR A 58 9.53 -8.58 -10.15
CA THR A 58 10.21 -8.17 -8.92
C THR A 58 10.08 -9.27 -7.86
N HIS A 59 11.13 -9.53 -7.08
CA HIS A 59 11.08 -10.45 -5.94
C HIS A 59 10.07 -9.99 -4.86
N VAL A 60 9.50 -10.89 -4.04
CA VAL A 60 8.43 -10.54 -3.07
C VAL A 60 8.88 -9.48 -2.07
N ASP A 61 10.08 -9.61 -1.52
CA ASP A 61 10.68 -8.68 -0.54
C ASP A 61 10.89 -7.27 -1.13
N VAL A 62 11.49 -7.21 -2.33
CA VAL A 62 11.69 -5.95 -3.07
C VAL A 62 10.36 -5.35 -3.49
N PHE A 63 9.38 -6.19 -3.83
CA PHE A 63 8.04 -5.73 -4.20
C PHE A 63 7.33 -5.06 -3.02
N ILE A 64 7.38 -5.67 -1.84
CA ILE A 64 6.76 -5.15 -0.60
C ILE A 64 7.35 -3.79 -0.25
N THR A 65 8.66 -3.69 -0.15
CA THR A 65 9.37 -2.46 0.22
C THR A 65 9.14 -1.33 -0.79
N ARG A 66 9.23 -1.64 -2.09
CA ARG A 66 9.07 -0.64 -3.16
C ARG A 66 7.64 -0.13 -3.27
N THR A 67 6.65 -1.01 -3.17
CA THR A 67 5.24 -0.60 -3.21
C THR A 67 4.87 0.16 -1.93
N PHE A 68 5.34 -0.24 -0.75
CA PHE A 68 5.14 0.56 0.47
C PHE A 68 5.66 1.99 0.32
N SER A 69 6.89 2.14 -0.20
CA SER A 69 7.51 3.46 -0.40
C SER A 69 6.72 4.37 -1.35
N VAL A 70 6.04 3.80 -2.34
CA VAL A 70 5.17 4.54 -3.26
C VAL A 70 3.84 4.93 -2.60
N PHE A 71 3.27 4.04 -1.77
CA PHE A 71 2.00 4.29 -1.11
C PHE A 71 2.14 5.21 0.10
N TRP A 72 3.29 5.20 0.79
CA TRP A 72 3.53 6.01 2.00
C TRP A 72 3.23 7.51 1.82
N PRO A 73 3.73 8.21 0.78
CA PRO A 73 3.35 9.59 0.51
C PRO A 73 1.84 9.81 0.30
N LEU A 74 1.13 8.82 -0.25
CA LEU A 74 -0.32 8.91 -0.46
C LEU A 74 -1.07 8.90 0.87
N TYR A 75 -0.60 8.14 1.86
CA TYR A 75 -1.13 8.18 3.22
C TYR A 75 -0.90 9.53 3.88
N LEU A 76 0.28 10.15 3.69
CA LEU A 76 0.57 11.49 4.19
C LEU A 76 -0.32 12.56 3.55
N LEU A 77 -0.53 12.48 2.23
CA LEU A 77 -1.44 13.37 1.51
C LEU A 77 -2.88 13.21 1.99
N LEU A 78 -3.33 11.97 2.21
CA LEU A 78 -4.67 11.70 2.73
C LEU A 78 -4.86 12.21 4.17
N ALA A 79 -3.84 12.03 5.02
CA ALA A 79 -3.84 12.54 6.38
C ALA A 79 -3.86 14.08 6.40
N ALA A 80 -3.09 14.73 5.52
CA ALA A 80 -3.09 16.19 5.39
C ALA A 80 -4.43 16.76 4.90
N ALA A 81 -5.17 15.99 4.09
CA ALA A 81 -6.48 16.38 3.59
C ALA A 81 -7.62 16.28 4.63
N ARG A 82 -7.45 15.46 5.67
CA ARG A 82 -8.42 15.29 6.78
C ARG A 82 -8.10 16.25 7.93
N ILE A 83 -8.37 17.54 7.72
CA ILE A 83 -8.18 18.67 8.67
C ILE A 83 -9.18 18.57 9.85
N GLY A 84 -9.10 17.49 10.62
CA GLY A 84 -9.88 17.20 11.83
C GLY A 84 -9.11 16.18 12.68
N SER A 85 -8.79 16.55 13.92
CA SER A 85 -7.67 16.04 14.74
C SER A 85 -7.72 14.57 15.19
N TRP A 86 -8.73 13.78 14.82
CA TRP A 86 -8.85 12.38 15.26
C TRP A 86 -8.74 11.35 14.12
N GLU A 87 -9.16 11.73 12.91
CA GLU A 87 -9.26 10.79 11.77
C GLU A 87 -7.94 10.62 11.00
N TRP A 88 -7.02 11.59 11.10
CA TRP A 88 -5.68 11.48 10.51
C TRP A 88 -4.81 10.44 11.24
N LEU A 89 -5.04 10.27 12.55
CA LEU A 89 -4.30 9.35 13.40
C LEU A 89 -4.54 7.89 12.98
N SER A 90 -5.78 7.51 12.66
CA SER A 90 -6.09 6.17 12.14
C SER A 90 -5.51 5.92 10.73
N VAL A 91 -5.44 6.98 9.90
CA VAL A 91 -4.82 6.91 8.56
C VAL A 91 -3.30 6.74 8.65
N LEU A 92 -2.63 7.32 9.65
CA LEU A 92 -1.17 7.19 9.83
C LEU A 92 -0.74 5.99 10.68
N ILE A 93 -1.57 5.53 11.61
CA ILE A 93 -1.29 4.32 12.40
C ILE A 93 -1.21 3.09 11.49
N TRP A 94 -2.09 2.99 10.49
CA TRP A 94 -2.10 1.85 9.57
C TRP A 94 -0.77 1.63 8.83
N PRO A 95 -0.22 2.60 8.08
CA PRO A 95 1.04 2.43 7.40
C PRO A 95 2.23 2.33 8.37
N LEU A 96 2.13 2.88 9.60
CA LEU A 96 3.14 2.71 10.64
C LEU A 96 3.20 1.25 11.13
N ILE A 97 2.04 0.63 11.40
CA ILE A 97 1.96 -0.80 11.77
C ILE A 97 2.51 -1.65 10.65
N ILE A 98 2.14 -1.35 9.40
CA ILE A 98 2.66 -2.06 8.22
C ILE A 98 4.18 -1.90 8.13
N TRP A 99 4.71 -0.70 8.36
CA TRP A 99 6.15 -0.48 8.38
C TRP A 99 6.81 -1.41 9.40
N MET A 100 6.42 -1.32 10.66
CA MET A 100 7.07 -2.04 11.76
C MET A 100 6.92 -3.56 11.64
N ALA A 101 5.71 -4.04 11.29
CA ALA A 101 5.40 -5.46 11.30
C ALA A 101 5.89 -6.19 10.04
N ILE A 102 6.00 -5.48 8.91
CA ILE A 102 6.18 -6.09 7.58
C ILE A 102 7.43 -5.54 6.87
N VAL A 103 7.55 -4.23 6.73
CA VAL A 103 8.59 -3.60 5.87
C VAL A 103 9.96 -3.60 6.54
N GLU A 104 10.02 -3.33 7.84
CA GLU A 104 11.25 -3.33 8.64
C GLU A 104 11.54 -4.70 9.27
N ASN A 105 10.55 -5.59 9.29
CA ASN A 105 10.68 -6.91 9.90
C ASN A 105 11.47 -7.87 8.99
N HIS A 106 12.75 -8.05 9.29
CA HIS A 106 13.64 -8.98 8.57
C HIS A 106 13.09 -10.41 8.51
N TYR A 107 12.47 -10.91 9.58
CA TYR A 107 11.91 -12.27 9.59
C TYR A 107 10.76 -12.41 8.58
N PHE A 108 9.89 -11.40 8.52
CA PHE A 108 8.79 -11.39 7.56
C PHE A 108 9.31 -11.32 6.12
N LEU A 109 10.26 -10.43 5.82
CA LEU A 109 10.84 -10.30 4.48
C LEU A 109 11.57 -11.59 4.04
N THR A 110 12.27 -12.25 4.96
CA THR A 110 12.94 -13.54 4.69
C THR A 110 11.93 -14.63 4.39
N TRP A 111 10.85 -14.73 5.16
CA TRP A 111 9.72 -15.63 4.86
C TRP A 111 9.08 -15.30 3.51
N ALA A 112 8.88 -14.02 3.21
CA ALA A 112 8.26 -13.59 1.96
C ALA A 112 9.14 -13.96 0.75
N LYS A 113 10.46 -13.85 0.89
CA LYS A 113 11.45 -14.30 -0.10
C LYS A 113 11.40 -15.82 -0.33
N SER A 114 11.23 -16.63 0.73
CA SER A 114 11.15 -18.09 0.60
C SER A 114 9.88 -18.60 -0.12
N LEU A 115 8.88 -17.74 -0.34
CA LEU A 115 7.70 -18.05 -1.16
C LEU A 115 8.01 -18.11 -2.66
N GLU A 116 9.10 -17.48 -3.09
CA GLU A 116 9.60 -17.64 -4.43
C GLU A 116 10.39 -18.94 -4.46
N ARG A 117 9.78 -19.98 -5.03
CA ARG A 117 10.48 -21.24 -5.35
C ARG A 117 11.83 -20.86 -5.95
N GLU A 118 12.91 -21.30 -5.30
CA GLU A 118 14.18 -21.47 -5.99
C GLU A 118 13.83 -22.17 -7.29
N LYS A 119 14.16 -21.54 -8.41
CA LYS A 119 14.10 -22.20 -9.71
C LYS A 119 15.25 -23.21 -9.73
N GLU A 120 15.11 -24.28 -8.97
CA GLU A 120 15.84 -25.54 -9.09
C GLU A 120 14.88 -26.69 -8.80
#